data_AF-A0A7S1ZGZ8-F1
#
_entry.id   AF-A0A7S1ZGZ8-F1
#
_cell.length_a   1.000
_cell.length_b   1.000
_cell.length_c   1.000
_cell.angle_alpha   90.00
_cell.angle_beta   90.00
_cell.angle_gamma   90.00
#
_symmetry.space_group_name_H-M   'P 1'
#
loop_
_entity.id
_entity.type
_entity.pdbx_description
1 polymer ?
#
loop_
_entity_poly.entity_id
_entity_poly.type
_entity_poly.pdbx_seq_one_letter_code
_entity_poly.pdbx_strand_id
1 'polypeptide(L)'
;DNIVARYHLTYKHFLRDGEKDMAEKYPSSMEGFRSFCLDLGKKQKSTERHSDLLDNEVLDLFEDVPCHADFIRYVQWHNYAVLTSLELAVPTMTLHYERYTTHYNETTDRLLEFLGQERKRPPPNFIQGKEYRDYYTKEEREKVKKAVEKMSSSETWELLKHYFED
;
A
#
# COMPACT_ATOMS: atom_id res chain seq x y z
N ASP A 1 -3.78 0.18 4.59
CA ASP A 1 -3.09 -0.63 5.63
C ASP A 1 -1.57 -0.68 5.54
N ASN A 2 -0.97 -1.08 4.42
CA ASN A 2 0.48 -1.31 4.31
C ASN A 2 1.37 -0.12 4.74
N ILE A 3 0.95 1.11 4.44
CA ILE A 3 1.69 2.33 4.79
C ILE A 3 1.78 2.51 6.32
N VAL A 4 0.67 2.32 7.02
CA VAL A 4 0.60 2.44 8.48
C VAL A 4 1.31 1.26 9.15
N ALA A 5 1.16 0.04 8.61
CA ALA A 5 1.88 -1.12 9.09
C ALA A 5 3.41 -0.94 9.01
N ARG A 6 3.91 -0.33 7.93
CA ARG A 6 5.33 0.02 7.78
C ARG A 6 5.78 1.01 8.84
N TYR A 7 4.98 2.03 9.14
CA TYR A 7 5.28 2.95 10.24
C TYR A 7 5.41 2.24 11.59
N HIS A 8 4.46 1.35 11.94
CA HIS A 8 4.56 0.59 13.19
C HIS A 8 5.79 -0.34 13.24
N LEU A 9 6.22 -0.86 12.09
CA LEU A 9 7.49 -1.60 11.98
C LEU A 9 8.69 -0.69 12.23
N THR A 10 8.72 0.49 11.61
CA THR A 10 9.75 1.52 11.85
C THR A 10 9.81 1.91 13.32
N TYR A 11 8.68 2.12 13.97
CA TYR A 11 8.63 2.40 15.42
C TYR A 11 9.24 1.27 16.26
N LYS A 12 8.97 0.00 15.92
CA LYS A 12 9.60 -1.14 16.59
C LYS A 12 11.12 -1.13 16.40
N HIS A 13 11.63 -0.67 15.26
CA HIS A 13 13.06 -0.51 15.05
C HIS A 13 13.64 0.60 15.93
N PHE A 14 12.98 1.75 16.09
CA PHE A 14 13.42 2.79 17.02
C PHE A 14 13.60 2.24 18.46
N LEU A 15 12.64 1.45 18.93
CA LEU A 15 12.72 0.83 20.27
C LEU A 15 13.86 -0.19 20.38
N ARG A 16 14.03 -1.03 19.35
CA ARG A 16 15.06 -2.06 19.32
C ARG A 16 16.46 -1.46 19.28
N ASP A 17 16.63 -0.40 18.50
CA ASP A 17 17.93 0.21 18.20
C ASP A 17 18.31 1.31 19.22
N GLY A 18 17.43 1.56 20.21
CA GLY A 18 17.68 2.50 21.30
C GLY A 18 17.50 3.97 20.94
N GLU A 19 16.84 4.26 19.81
CA GLU A 19 16.57 5.62 19.31
C GLU A 19 15.40 6.27 20.07
N LYS A 20 15.60 6.56 21.36
CA LYS A 20 14.56 7.11 22.24
C LYS A 20 13.96 8.42 21.72
N ASP A 21 14.80 9.33 21.22
CA ASP A 21 14.34 10.62 20.67
C ASP A 21 13.38 10.42 19.49
N MET A 22 13.60 9.40 18.65
CA MET A 22 12.72 9.08 17.52
C MET A 22 11.42 8.42 17.97
N ALA A 23 11.48 7.53 18.95
CA ALA A 23 10.29 6.91 19.53
C ALA A 23 9.40 7.91 20.29
N GLU A 24 10.01 8.90 20.95
CA GLU A 24 9.30 10.01 21.60
C GLU A 24 8.72 10.99 20.57
N LYS A 25 9.48 11.32 19.53
CA LYS A 25 9.03 12.20 18.45
C LYS A 25 7.88 11.61 17.62
N TYR A 26 7.92 10.29 17.38
CA TYR A 26 6.93 9.57 16.58
C TYR A 26 6.37 8.38 17.40
N PRO A 27 5.48 8.62 18.37
CA PRO A 27 4.89 7.56 19.18
C PRO A 27 4.05 6.61 18.33
N SER A 28 3.84 5.37 18.78
CA SER A 28 3.01 4.38 18.07
C SER A 28 1.50 4.68 18.16
N SER A 29 1.09 5.87 17.71
CA SER A 29 -0.28 6.36 17.61
C SER A 29 -0.53 6.97 16.23
N MET A 30 -1.77 7.37 15.99
CA MET A 30 -2.16 8.08 14.77
C MET A 30 -1.46 9.44 14.65
N GLU A 31 -1.32 10.17 15.75
CA GLU A 31 -0.63 11.47 15.79
C GLU A 31 0.86 11.31 15.47
N GLY A 32 1.50 10.27 16.02
CA GLY A 32 2.89 9.96 15.70
C GLY A 32 3.08 9.58 14.24
N PHE A 33 2.16 8.77 13.69
CA PHE A 33 2.13 8.45 12.26
C PHE A 33 2.04 9.71 11.39
N ARG A 34 1.09 10.60 11.68
CA ARG A 34 0.92 11.84 10.90
C ARG A 34 2.14 12.74 11.00
N SER A 35 2.74 12.85 12.19
CA SER A 35 3.99 13.62 12.40
C SER A 35 5.16 13.04 11.61
N PHE A 36 5.29 11.71 11.60
CA PHE A 36 6.29 11.00 10.81
C PHE A 36 6.11 11.25 9.31
N CYS A 37 4.87 11.15 8.82
CA CYS A 37 4.54 11.41 7.44
C CYS A 37 4.82 12.85 7.00
N LEU A 38 4.51 13.84 7.85
CA LEU A 38 4.78 15.25 7.56
C LEU A 38 6.28 15.50 7.37
N ASP A 39 7.11 14.94 8.23
CA ASP A 39 8.56 15.12 8.15
C ASP A 39 9.17 14.35 6.98
N LEU A 40 8.60 13.20 6.60
CA LEU A 40 9.00 12.47 5.39
C LEU A 40 8.61 13.26 4.13
N GLY A 41 7.38 13.76 4.05
CA GLY A 41 6.87 14.53 2.92
C GLY A 41 7.66 15.82 2.68
N LYS A 42 8.06 16.54 3.74
CA LYS A 42 8.93 17.72 3.62
C LYS A 42 10.26 17.42 2.91
N LYS A 43 10.86 16.26 3.17
CA LYS A 43 12.12 15.84 2.53
C LYS A 43 11.95 15.51 1.06
N GLN A 44 10.76 15.07 0.66
CA GLN A 44 10.48 14.58 -0.70
C GLN A 44 9.83 15.64 -1.60
N LYS A 45 9.15 16.64 -1.04
CA LYS A 45 8.37 17.65 -1.78
C LYS A 45 9.16 18.35 -2.89
N SER A 46 10.43 18.70 -2.64
CA SER A 46 11.26 19.34 -3.67
C SER A 46 11.57 18.38 -4.81
N THR A 47 11.97 17.15 -4.50
CA THR A 47 12.32 16.16 -5.52
C THR A 47 11.12 15.77 -6.37
N GLU A 48 9.95 15.60 -5.75
CA GLU A 48 8.71 15.23 -6.44
C GLU A 48 8.24 16.32 -7.41
N ARG A 49 8.27 17.59 -7.00
CA ARG A 49 7.83 18.72 -7.86
C ARG A 49 8.75 19.00 -9.05
N HIS A 50 9.99 18.52 -9.02
CA HIS A 50 10.93 18.66 -10.15
C HIS A 50 11.04 17.36 -10.97
N SER A 51 10.19 16.36 -10.69
CA SER A 51 10.21 15.08 -11.39
C SER A 51 9.37 15.16 -12.67
N ASP A 52 10.00 14.99 -13.83
CA ASP A 52 9.29 14.87 -15.12
C ASP A 52 8.38 13.63 -15.20
N LEU A 53 8.54 12.68 -14.26
CA LEU A 53 7.74 11.46 -14.16
C LEU A 53 6.43 11.62 -13.38
N LEU A 54 6.20 12.77 -12.74
CA LEU A 54 5.02 13.00 -11.90
C LEU A 54 4.25 14.22 -12.42
N ASP A 55 2.97 14.00 -12.74
CA ASP A 55 2.04 15.06 -13.11
C ASP A 55 1.76 15.96 -11.90
N ASN A 56 1.89 17.28 -12.07
CA ASN A 56 1.58 18.25 -11.03
C ASN A 56 0.13 18.13 -10.55
N GLU A 57 -0.81 17.77 -11.42
CA GLU A 57 -2.20 17.55 -10.99
C GLU A 57 -2.34 16.35 -10.03
N VAL A 58 -1.51 15.32 -10.21
CA VAL A 58 -1.45 14.17 -9.27
C VAL A 58 -0.81 14.60 -7.95
N LEU A 59 0.23 15.41 -7.99
CA LEU A 59 0.89 15.94 -6.78
C LEU A 59 -0.05 16.83 -5.97
N ASP A 60 -0.87 17.65 -6.63
CA ASP A 60 -1.84 18.52 -5.98
C ASP A 60 -2.96 17.71 -5.30
N LEU A 61 -3.39 16.59 -5.89
CA LEU A 61 -4.32 15.65 -5.23
C LEU A 61 -3.73 15.03 -3.95
N PHE A 62 -2.40 14.92 -3.88
CA PHE A 62 -1.69 14.29 -2.78
C PHE A 62 -1.18 15.25 -1.70
N GLU A 63 -1.25 16.58 -1.90
CA GLU A 63 -0.55 17.56 -1.06
C GLU A 63 -0.84 17.44 0.45
N ASP A 64 -2.08 17.12 0.83
CA ASP A 64 -2.49 16.98 2.23
C ASP A 64 -2.57 15.53 2.72
N VAL A 65 -2.23 14.55 1.88
CA VAL A 65 -2.34 13.14 2.24
C VAL A 65 -1.10 12.71 3.04
N PRO A 66 -1.27 12.21 4.28
CA PRO A 66 -0.13 11.70 5.05
C PRO A 66 0.60 10.59 4.30
N CYS A 67 1.92 10.73 4.17
CA CYS A 67 2.79 9.75 3.50
C CYS A 67 2.40 9.51 2.03
N HIS A 68 1.99 10.56 1.30
CA HIS A 68 1.60 10.47 -0.11
C HIS A 68 2.64 9.79 -1.01
N ALA A 69 3.93 9.99 -0.74
CA ALA A 69 5.02 9.33 -1.46
C ALA A 69 4.95 7.80 -1.42
N ASP A 70 4.37 7.21 -0.37
CA ASP A 70 4.18 5.76 -0.29
C ASP A 70 3.08 5.29 -1.24
N PHE A 71 2.02 6.07 -1.43
CA PHE A 71 1.00 5.81 -2.45
C PHE A 71 1.58 5.95 -3.86
N ILE A 72 2.42 6.97 -4.08
CA ILE A 72 3.11 7.16 -5.36
C ILE A 72 3.93 5.91 -5.72
N ARG A 73 4.80 5.48 -4.81
CA ARG A 73 5.63 4.28 -5.00
C ARG A 73 4.79 3.01 -5.16
N TYR A 74 3.68 2.90 -4.44
CA TYR A 74 2.78 1.75 -4.53
C TYR A 74 2.19 1.60 -5.93
N VAL A 75 1.64 2.68 -6.51
CA VAL A 75 1.06 2.63 -7.86
C VAL A 75 2.14 2.45 -8.91
N GLN A 76 3.28 3.15 -8.81
CA GLN A 76 4.40 2.98 -9.74
C GLN A 76 4.86 1.52 -9.79
N TRP A 77 5.01 0.87 -8.63
CA TRP A 77 5.38 -0.53 -8.58
C TRP A 77 4.33 -1.42 -9.28
N HIS A 78 3.03 -1.17 -9.09
CA HIS A 78 1.98 -1.95 -9.76
C HIS A 78 1.94 -1.71 -11.27
N ASN A 79 2.12 -0.46 -11.73
CA ASN A 79 2.24 -0.14 -13.15
C ASN A 79 3.39 -0.92 -13.79
N TYR A 80 4.57 -0.93 -13.15
CA TYR A 80 5.72 -1.68 -13.67
C TYR A 80 5.54 -3.18 -13.60
N ALA A 81 4.94 -3.72 -12.53
CA ALA A 81 4.67 -5.14 -12.40
C ALA A 81 3.71 -5.63 -13.50
N VAL A 82 2.62 -4.89 -13.74
CA VAL A 82 1.66 -5.18 -14.81
C VAL A 82 2.33 -5.11 -16.19
N LEU A 83 3.04 -4.02 -16.47
CA LEU A 83 3.76 -3.86 -17.74
C LEU A 83 4.75 -5.01 -17.98
N THR A 84 5.55 -5.34 -16.97
CA THR A 84 6.56 -6.41 -17.06
C THR A 84 5.90 -7.77 -17.31
N SER A 85 4.82 -8.10 -16.60
CA SER A 85 4.08 -9.35 -16.80
C SER A 85 3.52 -9.46 -18.21
N LEU A 86 2.99 -8.36 -18.76
CA LEU A 86 2.45 -8.31 -20.13
C LEU A 86 3.57 -8.47 -21.17
N GLU A 87 4.65 -7.71 -21.06
CA GLU A 87 5.76 -7.73 -22.03
C GLU A 87 6.50 -9.06 -22.06
N LEU A 88 6.68 -9.70 -20.90
CA LEU A 88 7.36 -10.99 -20.81
C LEU A 88 6.41 -12.19 -21.05
N ALA A 89 5.11 -11.93 -21.23
CA ALA A 89 4.07 -12.95 -21.36
C ALA A 89 4.12 -14.01 -20.24
N VAL A 90 4.43 -13.58 -19.02
CA VAL A 90 4.56 -14.48 -17.87
C VAL A 90 3.17 -14.77 -17.29
N PRO A 91 2.77 -16.05 -17.12
CA PRO A 91 1.54 -16.39 -16.42
C PRO A 91 1.52 -15.72 -15.06
N THR A 92 0.50 -14.89 -14.82
CA THR A 92 0.38 -14.08 -13.61
C THR A 92 -0.97 -14.32 -12.97
N MET A 93 -1.01 -14.38 -11.64
CA MET A 93 -2.24 -14.51 -10.85
C MET A 93 -2.28 -13.43 -9.78
N THR A 94 -3.36 -12.67 -9.75
CA THR A 94 -3.61 -11.67 -8.71
C THR A 94 -4.31 -12.31 -7.52
N LEU A 95 -3.80 -12.01 -6.32
CA LEU A 95 -4.37 -12.40 -5.04
C LEU A 95 -4.63 -11.16 -4.21
N HIS A 96 -5.84 -11.07 -3.64
CA HIS A 96 -6.20 -10.01 -2.71
C HIS A 96 -6.17 -10.57 -1.29
N TYR A 97 -5.44 -9.91 -0.40
CA TYR A 97 -5.21 -10.37 0.98
C TYR A 97 -6.52 -10.62 1.73
N GLU A 98 -7.51 -9.77 1.51
CA GLU A 98 -8.81 -9.77 2.17
C GLU A 98 -9.66 -11.00 1.79
N ARG A 99 -9.38 -11.62 0.62
CA ARG A 99 -10.03 -12.87 0.22
C ARG A 99 -9.59 -14.05 1.08
N TYR A 100 -8.41 -14.02 1.70
CA TYR A 100 -8.04 -15.06 2.66
C TYR A 100 -8.90 -15.00 3.93
N THR A 101 -9.47 -13.85 4.27
CA THR A 101 -10.41 -13.72 5.39
C THR A 101 -11.77 -14.33 5.06
N THR A 102 -12.31 -14.03 3.87
CA THR A 102 -13.71 -14.31 3.52
C THR A 102 -13.90 -15.57 2.66
N HIS A 103 -12.89 -15.94 1.87
CA HIS A 103 -12.92 -16.99 0.85
C HIS A 103 -11.64 -17.86 0.92
N TYR A 104 -11.24 -18.26 2.13
CA TYR A 104 -9.94 -18.88 2.38
C TYR A 104 -9.67 -20.14 1.54
N ASN A 105 -10.60 -21.10 1.56
CA ASN A 105 -10.45 -22.37 0.83
C ASN A 105 -10.38 -22.14 -0.69
N GLU A 106 -11.29 -21.34 -1.24
CA GLU A 106 -11.29 -21.00 -2.66
C GLU A 106 -9.99 -20.31 -3.09
N THR A 107 -9.52 -19.33 -2.30
CA THR A 107 -8.29 -18.59 -2.58
C THR A 107 -7.05 -19.50 -2.54
N THR A 108 -7.00 -20.43 -1.58
CA THR A 108 -5.90 -21.39 -1.47
C THR A 108 -5.93 -22.45 -2.57
N ASP A 109 -7.10 -22.93 -2.97
CA ASP A 109 -7.25 -23.88 -4.08
C ASP A 109 -6.84 -23.27 -5.42
N ARG A 110 -7.29 -22.04 -5.71
CA ARG A 110 -6.87 -21.31 -6.92
C ARG A 110 -5.36 -21.11 -6.99
N LEU A 111 -4.73 -20.82 -5.86
CA LEU A 111 -3.27 -20.68 -5.78
C LEU A 111 -2.57 -22.02 -6.05
N LEU A 112 -3.04 -23.11 -5.45
CA LEU A 112 -2.46 -24.44 -5.68
C LEU A 112 -2.63 -24.88 -7.13
N GLU A 113 -3.81 -24.64 -7.72
CA GLU A 113 -4.08 -24.90 -9.14
C GLU A 113 -3.13 -24.11 -10.04
N PHE A 114 -2.97 -22.81 -9.81
CA PHE A 114 -2.04 -21.97 -10.57
C PHE A 114 -0.59 -22.47 -10.47
N LEU A 115 -0.18 -23.00 -9.32
CA LEU A 115 1.15 -23.58 -9.11
C LEU A 115 1.27 -25.05 -9.59
N GLY A 116 0.19 -25.65 -10.11
CA GLY A 116 0.15 -27.06 -10.49
C GLY A 116 0.38 -28.02 -9.32
N GLN A 117 -0.06 -27.65 -8.11
CA GLN A 117 0.17 -28.40 -6.88
C GLN A 117 -1.12 -29.06 -6.38
N GLU A 118 -0.98 -30.26 -5.84
CA GLU A 118 -2.06 -30.93 -5.11
C GLU A 118 -2.08 -30.54 -3.63
N ARG A 119 -3.29 -30.41 -3.06
CA ARG A 119 -3.48 -30.17 -1.64
C ARG A 119 -3.15 -31.42 -0.84
N LYS A 120 -1.98 -31.45 -0.20
CA LYS A 120 -1.56 -32.58 0.67
C LYS A 120 -2.11 -32.52 2.09
N ARG A 121 -2.43 -31.32 2.59
CA ARG A 121 -2.88 -31.08 3.97
C ARG A 121 -3.89 -29.94 4.00
N PRO A 122 -4.75 -29.87 5.03
CA PRO A 122 -5.56 -28.69 5.29
C PRO A 122 -4.66 -27.45 5.47
N PRO A 123 -5.05 -26.31 4.90
CA PRO A 123 -4.32 -25.07 5.05
C PRO A 123 -4.42 -24.57 6.50
N PRO A 124 -3.40 -23.87 7.02
CA PRO A 124 -3.43 -23.33 8.38
C PRO A 124 -4.55 -22.30 8.54
N ASN A 125 -4.99 -22.03 9.77
CA ASN A 125 -5.96 -20.96 9.98
C ASN A 125 -5.36 -19.61 9.55
N PHE A 126 -6.13 -18.84 8.78
CA PHE A 126 -5.76 -17.47 8.45
C PHE A 126 -6.02 -16.56 9.65
N ILE A 127 -4.99 -15.80 10.04
CA ILE A 127 -5.08 -14.80 11.10
C ILE A 127 -5.14 -13.44 10.42
N GLN A 128 -6.30 -12.80 10.48
CA GLN A 128 -6.48 -11.46 9.93
C GLN A 128 -5.57 -10.46 10.65
N GLY A 129 -4.92 -9.61 9.86
CA GLY A 129 -4.10 -8.51 10.36
C GLY A 129 -4.91 -7.38 10.99
N LYS A 130 -4.20 -6.33 11.40
CA LYS A 130 -4.82 -5.09 11.86
C LYS A 130 -5.30 -4.27 10.65
N GLU A 131 -6.43 -3.60 10.84
CA GLU A 131 -6.95 -2.60 9.90
C GLU A 131 -6.55 -1.20 10.37
N TYR A 132 -6.23 -0.33 9.41
CA TYR A 132 -5.75 1.03 9.68
C TYR A 132 -6.56 2.09 8.92
N ARG A 133 -7.80 1.77 8.55
CA ARG A 133 -8.69 2.65 7.77
C ARG A 133 -8.91 4.01 8.45
N ASP A 134 -8.88 4.04 9.78
CA ASP A 134 -9.13 5.25 10.58
C ASP A 134 -7.91 6.17 10.74
N TYR A 135 -6.72 5.77 10.25
CA TYR A 135 -5.55 6.66 10.21
C TYR A 135 -5.68 7.77 9.15
N TYR A 136 -6.65 7.60 8.24
CA TYR A 136 -6.98 8.55 7.19
C TYR A 136 -8.45 8.97 7.31
N THR A 137 -8.68 10.26 7.21
CA THR A 137 -10.01 10.85 7.11
C THR A 137 -10.70 10.41 5.81
N LYS A 138 -12.03 10.53 5.76
CA LYS A 138 -12.78 10.23 4.54
C LYS A 138 -12.30 11.08 3.35
N GLU A 139 -12.03 12.37 3.57
CA GLU A 139 -11.53 13.26 2.51
C GLU A 139 -10.16 12.82 1.98
N GLU A 140 -9.23 12.46 2.86
CA GLU A 140 -7.92 11.95 2.46
C GLU A 140 -8.05 10.67 1.63
N ARG A 141 -8.96 9.75 2.01
CA ARG A 141 -9.19 8.52 1.22
C ARG A 141 -9.75 8.81 -0.16
N GLU A 142 -10.65 9.79 -0.30
CA GLU A 142 -11.16 10.21 -1.61
C GLU A 142 -10.08 10.89 -2.46
N LYS A 143 -9.22 11.71 -1.86
CA LYS A 143 -8.05 12.30 -2.54
C LYS A 143 -7.11 11.20 -3.04
N VAL A 144 -6.78 10.22 -2.20
CA VAL A 144 -5.97 9.05 -2.56
C VAL A 144 -6.61 8.29 -3.72
N LYS A 145 -7.92 8.00 -3.67
CA LYS A 145 -8.63 7.30 -4.74
C LYS A 145 -8.42 7.97 -6.09
N LYS A 146 -8.70 9.28 -6.17
CA LYS A 146 -8.56 10.06 -7.40
C LYS A 146 -7.13 10.09 -7.91
N ALA A 147 -6.16 10.26 -7.01
CA ALA A 147 -4.76 10.32 -7.38
C ALA A 147 -4.24 8.95 -7.86
N VAL A 148 -4.63 7.87 -7.19
CA VAL A 148 -4.30 6.49 -7.58
C VAL A 148 -4.93 6.14 -8.93
N GLU A 149 -6.21 6.44 -9.13
CA GLU A 149 -6.90 6.22 -10.41
C GLU A 149 -6.20 6.96 -11.55
N LYS A 150 -5.90 8.26 -11.36
CA LYS A 150 -5.24 9.09 -12.38
C LYS A 150 -3.83 8.60 -12.73
N MET A 151 -3.09 8.06 -11.76
CA MET A 151 -1.70 7.62 -11.95
C MET A 151 -1.60 6.16 -12.41
N SER A 152 -2.66 5.37 -12.27
CA SER A 152 -2.67 3.96 -12.66
C SER A 152 -2.85 3.81 -14.16
N SER A 153 -2.19 2.82 -14.76
CA SER A 153 -2.65 2.27 -16.04
C SER A 153 -4.07 1.70 -15.90
N SER A 154 -4.79 1.51 -17.00
CA SER A 154 -6.14 0.92 -16.96
C SER A 154 -6.12 -0.46 -16.29
N GLU A 155 -5.15 -1.30 -16.64
CA GLU A 155 -4.95 -2.62 -16.06
C GLU A 155 -4.62 -2.54 -14.58
N THR A 156 -3.74 -1.61 -14.18
CA THR A 156 -3.42 -1.41 -12.75
C THR A 156 -4.64 -0.92 -11.97
N TRP A 157 -5.45 -0.02 -12.53
CA TRP A 157 -6.64 0.48 -11.85
C TRP A 157 -7.66 -0.64 -11.62
N GLU A 158 -7.87 -1.53 -12.59
CA GLU A 158 -8.75 -2.68 -12.42
C GLU A 158 -8.32 -3.59 -11.25
N LEU A 159 -7.02 -3.70 -10.98
CA LEU A 159 -6.50 -4.44 -9.83
C LEU A 159 -6.69 -3.71 -8.49
N LEU A 160 -6.69 -2.37 -8.49
CA LEU A 160 -6.64 -1.57 -7.27
C LEU A 160 -7.99 -0.98 -6.85
N LYS A 161 -8.93 -0.79 -7.78
CA LYS A 161 -10.18 -0.04 -7.54
C LYS A 161 -11.02 -0.60 -6.40
N HIS A 162 -10.98 -1.91 -6.18
CA HIS A 162 -11.73 -2.58 -5.13
C HIS A 162 -11.30 -2.14 -3.70
N TYR A 163 -10.06 -1.64 -3.52
CA TYR A 163 -9.63 -1.07 -2.25
C TYR A 163 -10.32 0.27 -1.91
N PHE A 164 -11.02 0.86 -2.88
CA PHE A 164 -11.73 2.12 -2.79
C PHE A 164 -13.26 1.96 -2.94
N GLU A 165 -13.74 0.72 -2.92
CA GLU A 165 -15.15 0.38 -2.78
C GLU A 165 -15.48 0.33 -1.28
N ASP A 166 -16.68 0.77 -0.90
CA ASP A 166 -17.13 0.88 0.50
C ASP A 166 -17.59 -0.47 1.08
#